data_AF-A0A2V8IEB8-F1
#
_entry.id   AF-A0A2V8IEB8-F1
#
_cell.length_a   1.000
_cell.length_b   1.000
_cell.length_c   1.000
_cell.angle_alpha   90.00
_cell.angle_beta   90.00
_cell.angle_gamma   90.00
#
_symmetry.space_group_name_H-M   'P 1'
#
loop_
_entity.id
_entity.type
_entity.pdbx_description
1 polymer ?
#
loop_
_entity_poly.entity_id
_entity_poly.type
_entity_poly.pdbx_seq_one_letter_code
_entity_poly.pdbx_strand_id
1 'polypeptide(L)'
;ALGNANPQGILIFNRTDEGDVAPRSIITGPRTGIYATKGFAVLPDRKELIATVEARGVQVSRNVGESFVGIWNYTDTGDIPPKAMIKGETSLLIAPRGAALDFAHQEIFIIDKVQNSFFTYSWQKILQSMRR
;
A
#
# COMPACT_ATOMS: atom_id res chain seq x y z
N ALA A 1 -6.11 -2.33 -9.36
CA ALA A 1 -6.24 -1.33 -8.28
C ALA A 1 -5.51 -0.08 -8.72
N LEU A 2 -6.06 1.09 -8.43
CA LEU A 2 -5.50 2.38 -8.82
C LEU A 2 -5.58 3.35 -7.64
N GLY A 3 -4.55 4.16 -7.47
CA GLY A 3 -4.56 5.26 -6.52
C GLY A 3 -5.30 6.46 -7.07
N ASN A 4 -6.13 7.10 -6.26
CA ASN A 4 -6.86 8.30 -6.68
C ASN A 4 -6.82 9.38 -5.61
N ALA A 5 -6.91 10.63 -6.05
CA ALA A 5 -6.99 11.81 -5.18
C ALA A 5 -8.43 12.25 -4.91
N ASN A 6 -9.38 11.94 -5.82
CA ASN A 6 -10.80 12.29 -5.64
C ASN A 6 -11.74 11.21 -6.25
N PRO A 7 -12.36 10.32 -5.44
CA PRO A 7 -12.17 10.21 -3.99
C PRO A 7 -10.74 9.77 -3.65
N GLN A 8 -10.20 10.30 -2.54
CA GLN A 8 -8.89 9.92 -2.02
C GLN A 8 -8.94 8.46 -1.55
N GLY A 9 -8.17 7.59 -2.19
CA GLY A 9 -8.18 6.18 -1.84
C GLY A 9 -7.66 5.26 -2.93
N ILE A 10 -8.04 3.99 -2.80
CA ILE A 10 -7.74 2.95 -3.77
C ILE A 10 -9.03 2.55 -4.47
N LEU A 11 -9.02 2.67 -5.79
CA LEU A 11 -10.11 2.26 -6.66
C LEU A 11 -9.82 0.84 -7.15
N ILE A 12 -10.81 -0.03 -7.07
CA ILE A 12 -10.74 -1.41 -7.51
C ILE A 12 -11.70 -1.58 -8.68
N PHE A 13 -11.20 -2.13 -9.78
CA PHE A 13 -11.95 -2.44 -11.01
C PHE A 13 -11.96 -3.95 -11.23
N ASN A 14 -12.85 -4.45 -12.09
CA ASN A 14 -12.72 -5.81 -12.61
C ASN A 14 -11.55 -5.89 -13.59
N ARG A 15 -11.03 -7.11 -13.77
CA ARG A 15 -9.92 -7.36 -14.70
C ARG A 15 -10.33 -7.14 -16.17
N THR A 16 -11.61 -7.26 -16.47
CA THR A 16 -12.19 -7.19 -17.82
C THR A 16 -12.96 -5.89 -18.06
N ASP A 17 -12.86 -4.93 -17.14
CA ASP A 17 -13.47 -3.62 -17.33
C ASP A 17 -12.73 -2.85 -18.43
N GLU A 18 -13.48 -2.21 -19.32
CA GLU A 18 -12.96 -1.41 -20.43
C GLU A 18 -13.69 -0.07 -20.51
N GLY A 19 -12.96 1.01 -20.82
CA GLY A 19 -13.54 2.35 -20.99
C GLY A 19 -13.87 3.07 -19.68
N ASP A 20 -14.91 3.90 -19.72
CA ASP A 20 -15.39 4.70 -18.58
C ASP A 20 -16.37 3.88 -17.75
N VAL A 21 -15.85 3.20 -16.72
CA VAL A 21 -16.64 2.39 -15.80
C VAL A 21 -16.45 2.84 -14.36
N ALA A 22 -17.50 2.70 -13.56
CA ALA A 22 -17.40 2.88 -12.13
C ALA A 22 -16.54 1.77 -11.50
N PRO A 23 -15.70 2.09 -10.49
CA PRO A 23 -14.96 1.06 -9.76
C PRO A 23 -15.93 0.15 -9.01
N ARG A 24 -15.65 -1.16 -9.00
CA ARG A 24 -16.44 -2.15 -8.24
C ARG A 24 -16.31 -1.99 -6.72
N SER A 25 -15.24 -1.34 -6.26
CA SER A 25 -15.02 -1.01 -4.86
C SER A 25 -14.07 0.19 -4.74
N ILE A 26 -14.24 0.96 -3.67
CA ILE A 26 -13.34 2.04 -3.28
C ILE A 26 -12.95 1.83 -1.81
N ILE A 27 -11.65 1.69 -1.53
CA ILE A 27 -11.09 1.74 -0.17
C ILE A 27 -10.72 3.19 0.10
N THR A 28 -11.46 3.86 0.97
CA THR A 28 -11.37 5.31 1.19
C THR A 28 -11.82 5.67 2.60
N GLY A 29 -11.30 6.77 3.15
CA GLY A 29 -11.69 7.27 4.47
C GLY A 29 -10.51 7.35 5.44
N PRO A 30 -10.73 7.97 6.62
CA PRO A 30 -9.67 8.30 7.56
C PRO A 30 -8.98 7.06 8.17
N ARG A 31 -9.68 5.96 8.40
CA ARG A 31 -9.09 4.73 8.98
C ARG A 31 -8.16 4.02 8.01
N THR A 32 -8.29 4.27 6.71
CA THR A 32 -7.34 3.74 5.71
C THR A 32 -5.93 4.32 5.89
N GLY A 33 -5.80 5.53 6.44
CA GLY A 33 -4.53 6.27 6.50
C GLY A 33 -4.01 6.72 5.13
N ILE A 34 -4.76 6.52 4.05
CA ILE A 34 -4.31 6.84 2.69
C ILE A 34 -4.28 8.35 2.48
N TYR A 35 -3.11 8.87 2.12
CA TYR A 35 -2.98 10.21 1.55
C TYR A 35 -2.68 10.16 0.05
N ALA A 36 -1.59 9.49 -0.33
CA ALA A 36 -1.19 9.34 -1.71
C ALA A 36 -0.56 7.96 -1.94
N THR A 37 -1.34 7.04 -2.52
CA THR A 37 -0.82 5.75 -2.97
C THR A 37 0.02 5.90 -4.22
N LYS A 38 1.13 5.16 -4.33
CA LYS A 38 2.09 5.33 -5.44
C LYS A 38 2.36 4.07 -6.24
N GLY A 39 2.30 2.91 -5.63
CA GLY A 39 2.52 1.63 -6.29
C GLY A 39 1.76 0.52 -5.61
N PHE A 40 1.57 -0.55 -6.37
CA PHE A 40 0.70 -1.66 -6.00
C PHE A 40 1.35 -2.99 -6.37
N ALA A 41 1.14 -3.99 -5.52
CA ALA A 41 1.34 -5.38 -5.85
C ALA A 41 0.14 -6.18 -5.35
N VAL A 42 -0.13 -7.34 -5.96
CA VAL A 42 -1.24 -8.22 -5.57
C VAL A 42 -0.70 -9.60 -5.28
N LEU A 43 -1.24 -10.24 -4.24
CA LEU A 43 -1.03 -11.65 -3.93
C LEU A 43 -2.37 -12.38 -4.09
N PRO A 44 -2.63 -12.96 -5.27
CA PRO A 44 -3.96 -13.47 -5.62
C PRO A 44 -4.45 -14.58 -4.68
N ASP A 45 -3.58 -15.52 -4.30
CA ASP A 45 -3.91 -16.68 -3.47
C ASP A 45 -4.43 -16.28 -2.08
N ARG A 46 -4.00 -15.12 -1.58
CA ARG A 46 -4.42 -14.57 -0.28
C ARG A 46 -5.45 -13.44 -0.39
N LYS A 47 -5.84 -13.10 -1.62
CA LYS A 47 -6.70 -11.97 -1.96
C LYS A 47 -6.15 -10.61 -1.51
N GLU A 48 -4.83 -10.48 -1.40
CA GLU A 48 -4.18 -9.32 -0.81
C GLU A 48 -3.78 -8.29 -1.85
N LEU A 49 -3.94 -7.02 -1.46
CA LEU A 49 -3.45 -5.85 -2.16
C LEU A 49 -2.42 -5.15 -1.26
N ILE A 50 -1.21 -5.03 -1.77
CA ILE A 50 -0.13 -4.27 -1.15
C ILE A 50 -0.11 -2.92 -1.84
N ALA A 51 -0.13 -1.83 -1.06
CA ALA A 51 0.01 -0.48 -1.59
C ALA A 51 1.07 0.31 -0.82
N THR A 52 1.92 1.02 -1.56
CA THR A 52 2.81 2.03 -0.97
C THR A 52 2.05 3.33 -0.80
N VAL A 53 2.14 3.93 0.39
CA VAL A 53 1.47 5.18 0.74
C VAL A 53 2.52 6.20 1.17
N GLU A 54 2.56 7.30 0.44
CA GLU A 54 3.40 8.45 0.75
C GLU A 54 2.72 9.36 1.78
N ALA A 55 3.53 9.87 2.73
CA ALA A 55 3.11 10.83 3.74
C ALA A 55 2.55 12.13 3.14
N ARG A 56 1.85 12.90 3.98
CA ARG A 56 1.24 14.18 3.59
C ARG A 56 2.32 15.23 3.25
N GLY A 57 1.97 16.21 2.42
CA GLY A 57 2.76 17.42 2.22
C GLY A 57 3.64 17.49 0.97
N VAL A 58 4.14 18.71 0.68
CA VAL A 58 4.96 19.03 -0.51
C VAL A 58 6.38 18.45 -0.37
N GLN A 59 6.94 18.51 0.85
CA GLN A 59 8.23 17.91 1.20
C GLN A 59 7.98 16.75 2.15
N VAL A 60 7.85 15.56 1.59
CA VAL A 60 7.55 14.31 2.30
C VAL A 60 8.58 14.00 3.39
N SER A 61 9.84 14.42 3.20
CA SER A 61 10.92 14.29 4.18
C SER A 61 10.69 15.05 5.49
N ARG A 62 9.67 15.91 5.59
CA ARG A 62 9.27 16.56 6.86
C ARG A 62 8.38 15.68 7.73
N ASN A 63 7.81 14.62 7.16
CA ASN A 63 6.86 13.72 7.82
C ASN A 63 7.43 12.29 7.85
N VAL A 64 8.69 12.17 8.27
CA VAL A 64 9.37 10.87 8.40
C VAL A 64 8.57 9.96 9.34
N GLY A 65 8.45 8.68 8.97
CA GLY A 65 7.67 7.70 9.72
C GLY A 65 6.17 7.71 9.46
N GLU A 66 5.64 8.70 8.73
CA GLU A 66 4.22 8.70 8.33
C GLU A 66 3.95 7.88 7.07
N SER A 67 4.91 7.78 6.15
CA SER A 67 4.85 6.90 4.99
C SER A 67 4.80 5.44 5.42
N PHE A 68 4.09 4.62 4.64
CA PHE A 68 3.94 3.21 4.98
C PHE A 68 3.68 2.34 3.76
N VAL A 69 3.87 1.03 3.94
CA VAL A 69 3.32 0.02 3.06
C VAL A 69 2.12 -0.58 3.77
N GLY A 70 0.94 -0.47 3.16
CA GLY A 70 -0.29 -1.02 3.71
C GLY A 70 -0.71 -2.28 2.96
N ILE A 71 -1.28 -3.22 3.70
CA ILE A 71 -1.85 -4.46 3.17
C ILE A 71 -3.35 -4.43 3.41
N TRP A 72 -4.14 -4.56 2.35
CA TRP A 72 -5.59 -4.73 2.37
C TRP A 72 -5.95 -6.04 1.67
N ASN A 73 -7.23 -6.41 1.68
CA ASN A 73 -7.74 -7.33 0.68
C ASN A 73 -8.29 -6.54 -0.52
N TYR A 74 -8.12 -7.04 -1.75
CA TYR A 74 -8.73 -6.39 -2.92
C TYR A 74 -10.26 -6.53 -2.98
N THR A 75 -10.87 -7.16 -1.96
CA THR A 75 -12.31 -7.24 -1.75
C THR A 75 -12.82 -6.21 -0.72
N ASP A 76 -11.93 -5.51 -0.02
CA ASP A 76 -12.33 -4.50 0.97
C ASP A 76 -13.06 -3.34 0.28
N THR A 77 -13.97 -2.68 0.99
CA THR A 77 -14.77 -1.53 0.52
C THR A 77 -14.99 -0.55 1.68
N GLY A 78 -14.88 0.74 1.41
CA GLY A 78 -15.11 1.81 2.38
C GLY A 78 -13.91 2.09 3.27
N ASP A 79 -14.22 2.60 4.47
CA ASP A 79 -13.22 3.08 5.44
C ASP A 79 -12.64 1.93 6.26
N ILE A 80 -11.83 1.09 5.62
CA ILE A 80 -11.22 -0.09 6.22
C ILE A 80 -9.72 0.15 6.45
N PRO A 81 -9.21 0.01 7.69
CA PRO A 81 -7.78 0.11 7.95
C PRO A 81 -7.02 -1.04 7.26
N PRO A 82 -5.74 -0.84 6.90
CA PRO A 82 -4.92 -1.94 6.43
C PRO A 82 -4.84 -3.04 7.49
N LYS A 83 -4.94 -4.30 7.06
CA LYS A 83 -4.83 -5.45 7.96
C LYS A 83 -3.40 -5.66 8.49
N ALA A 84 -2.41 -5.11 7.80
CA ALA A 84 -1.03 -5.05 8.24
C ALA A 84 -0.31 -3.86 7.60
N MET A 85 0.72 -3.35 8.27
CA MET A 85 1.49 -2.20 7.82
C MET A 85 2.99 -2.38 8.09
N ILE A 86 3.80 -1.83 7.18
CA ILE A 86 5.21 -1.50 7.42
C ILE A 86 5.26 0.02 7.57
N LYS A 87 5.56 0.53 8.77
CA LYS A 87 5.50 1.97 9.10
C LYS A 87 6.51 2.32 10.19
N GLY A 88 6.79 3.61 10.34
CA GLY A 88 7.58 4.18 11.43
C GLY A 88 9.03 4.44 11.03
N GLU A 89 9.76 5.16 11.87
CA GLU A 89 11.13 5.60 11.56
C GLU A 89 12.09 4.43 11.30
N THR A 90 11.93 3.31 12.02
CA THR A 90 12.75 2.11 11.85
C THR A 90 12.50 1.38 10.53
N SER A 91 11.40 1.68 9.82
CA SER A 91 11.16 1.16 8.47
C SER A 91 12.02 1.85 7.40
N LEU A 92 12.59 3.02 7.73
CA LEU A 92 13.35 3.91 6.85
C LEU A 92 12.57 4.46 5.64
N LEU A 93 11.27 4.15 5.54
CA LEU A 93 10.42 4.63 4.46
C LEU A 93 10.23 6.15 4.56
N ILE A 94 10.52 6.84 3.46
CA ILE A 94 10.26 8.27 3.31
C ILE A 94 9.26 8.50 2.19
N ALA A 95 9.54 8.04 0.98
CA ALA A 95 8.70 8.24 -0.20
C ALA A 95 8.61 6.94 -1.02
N PRO A 96 7.96 5.89 -0.50
CA PRO A 96 7.85 4.63 -1.21
C PRO A 96 7.08 4.82 -2.52
N ARG A 97 7.51 4.08 -3.56
CA ARG A 97 6.97 4.17 -4.92
C ARG A 97 6.50 2.80 -5.39
N GLY A 98 7.38 2.02 -6.01
CA GLY A 98 7.06 0.68 -6.50
C GLY A 98 7.00 -0.35 -5.37
N ALA A 99 6.14 -1.35 -5.56
CA ALA A 99 6.11 -2.57 -4.77
C ALA A 99 6.17 -3.77 -5.71
N ALA A 100 6.94 -4.79 -5.35
CA ALA A 100 6.97 -6.08 -6.02
C ALA A 100 6.98 -7.20 -4.98
N LEU A 101 6.60 -8.41 -5.40
CA LEU A 101 6.54 -9.57 -4.53
C LEU A 101 7.48 -10.65 -5.05
N ASP A 102 8.20 -11.29 -4.14
CA ASP A 102 8.84 -12.58 -4.36
C ASP A 102 8.03 -13.67 -3.67
N PHE A 103 7.32 -14.47 -4.47
CA PHE A 103 6.48 -15.55 -3.95
C PHE A 103 7.30 -16.72 -3.41
N ALA A 104 8.48 -17.00 -3.98
CA ALA A 104 9.33 -18.13 -3.60
C ALA A 104 9.93 -17.90 -2.20
N HIS A 105 10.34 -16.67 -1.92
CA HIS A 105 10.97 -16.31 -0.64
C HIS A 105 10.01 -15.61 0.35
N GLN A 106 8.76 -15.37 -0.04
CA GLN A 106 7.76 -14.66 0.76
C GLN A 106 8.25 -13.27 1.18
N GLU A 107 8.71 -12.49 0.19
CA GLU A 107 9.27 -11.15 0.41
C GLU A 107 8.47 -10.06 -0.33
N ILE A 108 8.50 -8.87 0.25
CA ILE A 108 8.04 -7.63 -0.38
C ILE A 108 9.27 -6.78 -0.68
N PHE A 109 9.34 -6.33 -1.92
CA PHE A 109 10.32 -5.39 -2.41
C PHE A 109 9.71 -4.01 -2.56
N ILE A 110 10.35 -3.00 -1.99
CA ILE A 110 9.89 -1.61 -2.02
C ILE A 110 11.04 -0.72 -2.51
N ILE A 111 10.76 0.13 -3.48
CA ILE A 111 11.69 1.20 -3.87
C ILE A 111 11.24 2.52 -3.25
N ASP A 112 12.20 3.32 -2.78
CA ASP A 112 11.95 4.61 -2.17
C ASP A 112 12.65 5.73 -2.94
N LYS A 113 11.87 6.73 -3.34
CA LYS A 113 12.34 7.86 -4.16
C LYS A 113 13.34 8.73 -3.41
N VAL A 114 13.15 8.96 -2.11
CA VAL A 114 13.95 9.92 -1.35
C VAL A 114 15.18 9.25 -0.75
N GLN A 115 15.05 7.99 -0.31
CA GLN A 115 16.18 7.22 0.20
C GLN A 115 17.13 6.73 -0.91
N ASN A 116 16.73 6.83 -2.19
CA ASN A 116 17.45 6.22 -3.32
C ASN A 116 17.82 4.76 -3.04
N SER A 117 16.89 4.04 -2.42
CA SER A 117 17.13 2.71 -1.85
C SER A 117 16.03 1.74 -2.22
N PHE A 118 16.38 0.47 -2.21
CA PHE A 118 15.47 -0.66 -2.28
C PHE A 118 15.46 -1.37 -0.93
N PHE A 119 14.28 -1.74 -0.46
CA PHE A 119 14.08 -2.43 0.80
C PHE A 119 13.43 -3.79 0.56
N THR A 120 13.89 -4.79 1.30
CA THR A 120 13.30 -6.12 1.35
C THR A 120 12.67 -6.36 2.72
N TYR A 121 11.43 -6.81 2.73
CA TYR A 121 10.72 -7.16 3.95
C TYR A 121 10.14 -8.57 3.87
N SER A 122 10.25 -9.34 4.95
CA SER A 122 9.63 -10.67 5.03
C SER A 122 8.13 -10.57 5.28
N TRP A 123 7.34 -11.12 4.36
CA TRP A 123 5.88 -11.19 4.45
C TRP A 123 5.41 -11.92 5.72
N GLN A 124 6.02 -13.07 6.00
CA GLN A 124 5.64 -13.89 7.15
C GLN A 124 5.83 -13.15 8.47
N LYS A 125 6.94 -12.42 8.62
CA LYS A 125 7.22 -11.66 9.85
C LYS A 125 6.22 -10.53 10.05
N ILE A 126 5.83 -9.83 8.98
CA ILE A 126 4.80 -8.78 9.02
C ILE A 126 3.45 -9.33 9.51
N LEU A 127 3.06 -10.53 9.06
CA LEU A 127 1.82 -11.15 9.52
C LEU A 127 1.91 -11.73 10.95
N GLN A 128 3.10 -12.17 11.39
CA GLN A 128 3.31 -12.74 12.72
C GLN A 128 3.40 -11.68 13.83
N SER A 129 4.01 -10.52 13.56
CA SER A 129 4.09 -9.42 14.54
C SER A 129 2.72 -8.88 14.95
N MET A 130 1.67 -9.20 14.20
CA MET A 130 0.28 -8.75 14.41
C MET A 130 -0.58 -9.75 15.20
N ARG A 131 -0.04 -10.92 15.58
CA ARG A 131 -0.74 -11.93 16.41
C ARG A 131 -0.36 -11.86 17.91
N ARG A 132 0.37 -10.83 18.32
CA ARG A 132 0.76 -10.60 19.71
C ARG A 132 0.02 -9.40 20.28
#